data_AF-A0A379SFE1-F1
#
_entry.id   AF-A0A379SFE1-F1
#
_cell.length_a   1.000
_cell.length_b   1.000
_cell.length_c   1.000
_cell.angle_alpha   90.00
_cell.angle_beta   90.00
_cell.angle_gamma   90.00
#
_symmetry.space_group_name_H-M   'P 1'
#
loop_
_entity.id
_entity.type
_entity.pdbx_description
1 polymer ?
#
loop_
_entity_poly.entity_id
_entity_poly.type
_entity_poly.pdbx_seq_one_letter_code
_entity_poly.pdbx_strand_id
1 'polypeptide(L)'
;MIRKGAALVGLILMSPVIAQPVMVESGRVHLRGQLVNGEGIGDAGIGLALFDDQQRQIIPNSLPLHYAPILTQEMTFHFTARYRAISENMTPGRIHSEVWFTLVYP
;
A
#
# COMPACT_ATOMS: atom_id res chain seq x y z
N MET A 1 -72.31 36.45 -7.95
CA MET A 1 -70.91 36.89 -7.71
C MET A 1 -70.12 35.71 -7.20
N ILE A 2 -69.08 35.32 -7.93
CA ILE A 2 -68.33 34.05 -7.78
C ILE A 2 -67.11 34.31 -6.89
N ARG A 3 -66.84 33.47 -5.87
CA ARG A 3 -65.58 33.46 -5.13
C ARG A 3 -64.91 32.09 -5.30
N LYS A 4 -63.82 32.07 -6.07
CA LYS A 4 -62.88 30.95 -6.15
C LYS A 4 -61.77 31.19 -5.11
N GLY A 5 -61.42 30.19 -4.32
CA GLY A 5 -60.31 30.22 -3.37
C GLY A 5 -59.56 28.90 -3.44
N ALA A 6 -58.32 28.96 -3.92
CA ALA A 6 -57.47 27.85 -4.34
C ALA A 6 -57.17 26.81 -3.24
N ALA A 7 -57.17 25.53 -3.64
CA ALA A 7 -56.53 24.46 -2.89
C ALA A 7 -55.03 24.44 -3.24
N LEU A 8 -54.16 24.56 -2.24
CA LEU A 8 -52.71 24.47 -2.38
C LEU A 8 -52.28 23.01 -2.10
N VAL A 9 -51.88 22.28 -3.14
CA VAL A 9 -51.33 20.92 -3.01
C VAL A 9 -49.85 21.03 -2.66
N GLY A 10 -49.48 20.53 -1.48
CA GLY A 10 -48.09 20.44 -1.03
C GLY A 10 -47.32 19.39 -1.82
N LEU A 11 -46.36 19.84 -2.63
CA LEU A 11 -45.40 18.97 -3.32
C LEU A 11 -44.24 18.70 -2.35
N ILE A 12 -44.21 17.49 -1.76
CA ILE A 12 -43.07 17.02 -0.97
C ILE A 12 -41.92 16.74 -1.95
N LEU A 13 -40.97 17.68 -2.02
CA LEU A 13 -39.71 17.50 -2.73
C LEU A 13 -38.88 16.44 -1.98
N MET A 14 -38.83 15.23 -2.51
CA MET A 14 -37.88 14.20 -2.08
C MET A 14 -36.48 14.64 -2.54
N SER A 15 -35.77 15.38 -1.70
CA SER A 15 -34.37 15.72 -1.96
C SER A 15 -33.54 14.43 -1.98
N PRO A 16 -32.67 14.23 -2.99
CA PRO A 16 -31.76 13.09 -2.98
C PRO A 16 -30.80 13.26 -1.80
N VAL A 17 -30.72 12.24 -0.93
CA VAL A 17 -29.65 12.14 0.06
C VAL A 17 -28.37 11.86 -0.71
N ILE A 18 -27.57 12.90 -0.92
CA ILE A 18 -26.22 12.77 -1.42
C ILE A 18 -25.40 12.11 -0.30
N ALA A 19 -25.02 10.85 -0.49
CA ALA A 19 -24.08 10.19 0.40
C ALA A 19 -22.77 10.99 0.38
N GLN A 20 -22.44 11.63 1.51
CA GLN A 20 -21.18 12.35 1.65
C GLN A 20 -20.06 11.31 1.60
N PRO A 21 -19.04 11.47 0.74
CA PRO A 21 -17.89 10.58 0.78
C PRO A 21 -17.26 10.70 2.17
N VAL A 22 -17.28 9.61 2.93
CA VAL A 22 -16.54 9.52 4.19
C VAL A 22 -15.06 9.52 3.83
N MET A 23 -14.44 10.70 3.89
CA MET A 23 -13.00 10.83 3.80
C MET A 23 -12.38 10.12 4.99
N VAL A 24 -11.76 8.97 4.75
CA VAL A 24 -10.91 8.29 5.73
C VAL A 24 -9.65 9.13 5.86
N GLU A 25 -9.71 10.16 6.71
CA GLU A 25 -8.74 11.26 6.77
C GLU A 25 -7.33 10.84 7.22
N SER A 26 -7.11 9.56 7.58
CA SER A 26 -5.86 9.12 8.21
C SER A 26 -5.55 7.62 8.10
N GLY A 27 -6.05 6.91 7.10
CA GLY A 27 -5.68 5.49 6.90
C GLY A 27 -4.16 5.37 6.77
N ARG A 28 -3.51 4.51 7.56
CA ARG A 28 -2.05 4.28 7.49
C ARG A 28 -1.79 2.97 6.76
N VAL A 29 -0.93 2.99 5.74
CA VAL A 29 -0.47 1.77 5.07
C VAL A 29 0.82 1.29 5.72
N HIS A 30 0.82 0.03 6.16
CA HIS A 30 2.01 -0.66 6.64
C HIS A 30 2.50 -1.62 5.57
N LEU A 31 3.81 -1.60 5.28
CA LEU A 31 4.44 -2.52 4.36
C LEU A 31 5.36 -3.48 5.09
N ARG A 32 5.17 -4.79 4.86
CA ARG A 32 6.06 -5.84 5.36
C ARG A 32 6.56 -6.66 4.18
N GLY A 33 7.88 -6.74 4.01
CA GLY A 33 8.50 -7.61 3.03
C GLY A 33 8.77 -8.99 3.63
N GLN A 34 8.50 -10.08 2.95
CA GLN A 34 8.99 -11.41 3.32
C GLN A 34 9.94 -11.92 2.23
N LEU A 35 11.14 -12.32 2.62
CA LEU A 35 12.00 -13.14 1.77
C LEU A 35 11.56 -14.59 1.90
N VAL A 36 11.22 -15.21 0.78
CA VAL A 36 11.12 -16.67 0.68
C VAL A 36 12.41 -17.17 0.03
N ASN A 37 13.01 -18.23 0.59
CA ASN A 37 14.29 -18.74 0.10
C ASN A 37 14.16 -19.09 -1.39
N GLY A 38 14.81 -18.31 -2.25
CA GLY A 38 15.08 -18.73 -3.60
C GLY A 38 16.22 -19.76 -3.60
N GLU A 39 16.19 -20.64 -4.58
CA GLU A 39 17.17 -21.71 -4.71
C GLU A 39 18.60 -21.14 -4.83
N GLY A 40 19.55 -21.67 -4.05
CA GLY A 40 20.98 -21.36 -4.16
C GLY A 40 21.48 -20.04 -3.59
N ILE A 41 20.62 -19.17 -3.02
CA ILE A 41 21.04 -17.83 -2.56
C ILE A 41 22.03 -17.92 -1.36
N GLY A 42 21.72 -18.77 -0.37
CA GLY A 42 22.56 -18.95 0.82
C GLY A 42 23.94 -19.52 0.51
N ASP A 43 24.01 -20.51 -0.39
CA ASP A 43 25.25 -21.20 -0.76
C ASP A 43 26.08 -20.42 -1.79
N ALA A 44 25.44 -19.50 -2.54
CA ALA A 44 26.12 -18.62 -3.49
C ALA A 44 26.89 -17.48 -2.81
N GLY A 45 26.68 -17.23 -1.51
CA GLY A 45 27.31 -16.12 -0.80
C GLY A 45 26.72 -14.74 -1.16
N ILE A 46 25.52 -14.71 -1.74
CA ILE A 46 24.80 -13.51 -2.15
C ILE A 46 23.50 -13.41 -1.37
N GLY A 47 23.05 -12.20 -1.02
CA GLY A 47 21.73 -11.94 -0.46
C GLY A 47 20.99 -10.85 -1.24
N LEU A 48 19.67 -10.77 -1.11
CA LEU A 48 18.87 -9.69 -1.67
C LEU A 48 18.60 -8.61 -0.62
N ALA A 49 18.81 -7.36 -1.00
CA ALA A 49 18.57 -6.19 -0.17
C ALA A 49 17.49 -5.30 -0.77
N LEU A 50 16.59 -4.83 0.10
CA LEU A 50 15.50 -3.94 -0.27
C LEU A 50 15.74 -2.55 0.32
N PHE A 51 15.37 -1.52 -0.43
CA PHE A 51 15.53 -0.13 -0.04
C PHE A 51 14.26 0.66 -0.36
N ASP A 52 13.92 1.61 0.51
CA ASP A 52 12.87 2.60 0.24
C ASP A 52 13.33 3.68 -0.75
N ASP A 53 12.45 4.64 -1.01
CA ASP A 53 12.71 5.80 -1.86
C ASP A 53 13.85 6.70 -1.34
N GLN A 54 14.05 6.71 -0.02
CA GLN A 54 15.15 7.39 0.66
C GLN A 54 16.46 6.57 0.72
N GLN A 55 16.52 5.43 0.02
CA GLN A 55 17.67 4.51 0.03
C GLN A 55 17.99 3.91 1.41
N ARG A 56 17.02 3.88 2.33
CA ARG A 56 17.14 3.20 3.62
C ARG A 56 16.78 1.74 3.46
N GLN A 57 17.57 0.87 4.09
CA GLN A 57 17.35 -0.56 4.00
C GLN A 57 16.06 -0.99 4.71
N ILE A 58 15.23 -1.74 4.01
CA ILE A 58 14.05 -2.41 4.55
C ILE A 58 14.48 -3.80 5.01
N ILE A 59 14.20 -4.14 6.27
CA ILE A 59 14.44 -5.46 6.84
C ILE A 59 13.19 -6.33 6.63
N PRO A 60 13.28 -7.41 5.84
CA PRO A 60 12.15 -8.33 5.68
C PRO A 60 11.74 -8.95 7.01
N ASN A 61 10.45 -9.23 7.18
CA ASN A 61 9.82 -9.81 8.36
C ASN A 61 9.96 -8.97 9.66
N SER A 62 10.45 -7.73 9.59
CA SER A 62 10.48 -6.82 10.73
C SER A 62 9.12 -6.17 10.98
N LEU A 63 9.05 -5.39 12.06
CA LEU A 63 7.97 -4.42 12.23
C LEU A 63 7.98 -3.41 11.06
N PRO A 64 6.81 -2.92 10.63
CA PRO A 64 6.73 -1.91 9.58
C PRO A 64 7.50 -0.65 9.97
N LEU A 65 8.41 -0.23 9.09
CA LEU A 65 9.18 1.00 9.26
C LEU A 65 8.50 2.21 8.58
N HIS A 66 7.64 1.94 7.58
CA HIS A 66 6.98 2.99 6.79
C HIS A 66 5.49 3.02 7.05
N TYR A 67 5.02 4.23 7.31
CA TYR A 67 3.62 4.58 7.48
C TYR A 67 3.36 5.73 6.52
N ALA A 68 2.44 5.52 5.57
CA ALA A 68 1.97 6.58 4.69
C ALA A 68 0.47 6.80 4.95
N PRO A 69 0.04 8.05 5.18
CA PRO A 69 -1.39 8.36 5.18
C PRO A 69 -1.96 8.17 3.76
N ILE A 70 -3.18 7.67 3.67
CA ILE A 70 -3.93 7.62 2.42
C ILE A 70 -4.46 9.01 2.14
N LEU A 71 -3.75 9.76 1.31
CA LEU A 71 -4.07 11.15 0.98
C LEU A 71 -4.85 11.28 -0.33
N THR A 72 -4.72 10.29 -1.21
CA THR A 72 -5.21 10.33 -2.59
C THR A 72 -5.83 8.99 -2.96
N GLN A 73 -6.65 9.01 -4.02
CA GLN A 73 -7.27 7.80 -4.56
C GLN A 73 -6.24 6.81 -5.11
N GLU A 74 -5.10 7.30 -5.60
CA GLU A 74 -3.98 6.51 -6.08
C GLU A 74 -2.71 6.86 -5.30
N MET A 75 -1.98 5.84 -4.85
CA MET A 75 -0.70 6.00 -4.16
C MET A 75 0.36 5.10 -4.79
N THR A 76 1.54 5.65 -5.00
CA THR A 76 2.68 4.93 -5.57
C THR A 76 3.79 4.83 -4.52
N PHE A 77 4.28 3.62 -4.30
CA PHE A 77 5.41 3.35 -3.42
C PHE A 77 6.61 2.87 -4.23
N HIS A 78 7.75 3.53 -4.08
CA HIS A 78 8.98 3.20 -4.80
C HIS A 78 9.92 2.37 -3.92
N PHE A 79 10.42 1.27 -4.48
CA PHE A 79 11.41 0.40 -3.84
C PHE A 79 12.52 0.07 -4.82
N THR A 80 13.71 -0.20 -4.28
CA THR A 80 14.82 -0.75 -5.04
C THR A 80 15.28 -2.07 -4.43
N ALA A 81 15.60 -3.04 -5.28
CA ALA A 81 16.21 -4.30 -4.87
C ALA A 81 17.65 -4.41 -5.41
N ARG A 82 18.60 -4.88 -4.60
CA ARG A 82 20.01 -5.07 -4.99
C ARG A 82 20.55 -6.37 -4.42
N TYR A 83 21.23 -7.17 -5.24
CA TYR A 83 22.03 -8.27 -4.73
C TYR A 83 23.28 -7.74 -4.02
N ARG A 84 23.64 -8.34 -2.89
CA ARG A 84 24.82 -7.98 -2.08
C ARG A 84 25.59 -9.23 -1.68
N ALA A 85 26.91 -9.08 -1.59
CA ALA A 85 27.78 -10.04 -0.94
C ALA A 85 27.36 -10.24 0.52
N ILE A 86 27.23 -11.49 0.97
CA ILE A 86 27.03 -11.85 2.39
C ILE A 86 28.08 -12.84 2.89
N SER A 87 29.00 -13.26 2.03
CA SER A 87 30.11 -14.18 2.31
C SER A 87 31.35 -13.71 1.53
N GLU A 88 32.53 -14.01 2.05
CA GLU A 88 33.82 -13.80 1.34
C GLU A 88 33.94 -14.71 0.12
N ASN A 89 33.46 -15.95 0.24
CA ASN A 89 33.42 -16.89 -0.86
C ASN A 89 32.06 -16.83 -1.54
N MET A 90 32.08 -16.59 -2.85
CA MET A 90 30.90 -16.60 -3.70
C MET A 90 30.99 -17.72 -4.73
N THR A 91 29.86 -18.36 -4.97
CA THR A 91 29.75 -19.39 -6.01
C THR A 91 28.99 -18.80 -7.19
N PRO A 92 29.60 -18.72 -8.39
CA PRO A 92 28.91 -18.28 -9.59
C PRO A 92 27.72 -19.19 -9.93
N GLY A 93 26.62 -18.61 -10.40
CA GLY A 93 25.44 -19.38 -10.77
C GLY A 93 24.22 -18.52 -11.06
N ARG A 94 23.11 -19.17 -11.39
CA ARG A 94 21.81 -18.51 -11.47
C ARG A 94 21.30 -18.28 -10.05
N ILE A 95 20.95 -17.04 -9.75
CA ILE A 95 20.29 -16.66 -8.50
C ILE A 95 18.87 -16.20 -8.81
N HIS A 96 17.91 -16.64 -7.99
CA HIS A 96 16.51 -16.24 -8.05
C HIS A 96 16.08 -15.81 -6.66
N SER A 97 15.21 -14.81 -6.54
CA SER A 97 14.71 -14.35 -5.25
C SER A 97 13.30 -13.82 -5.39
N GLU A 98 12.46 -14.16 -4.41
CA GLU A 98 11.07 -13.72 -4.36
C GLU A 98 10.83 -12.94 -3.08
N VAL A 99 10.09 -11.84 -3.24
CA VAL A 99 9.74 -10.93 -2.15
C VAL A 99 8.23 -10.69 -2.20
N TRP A 100 7.56 -10.95 -1.08
CA TRP A 100 6.16 -10.63 -0.90
C TRP A 100 6.01 -9.36 -0.07
N PHE A 101 5.18 -8.43 -0.52
CA PHE A 101 4.81 -7.25 0.25
C PHE A 101 3.39 -7.38 0.77
N THR A 102 3.20 -7.17 2.07
CA THR A 102 1.87 -7.11 2.69
C THR A 102 1.49 -5.65 2.95
N LEU A 103 0.32 -5.23 2.48
CA LEU A 103 -0.31 -3.96 2.82
C LEU A 103 -1.29 -4.18 3.97
N VAL A 104 -1.14 -3.44 5.06
CA VAL A 104 -2.08 -3.47 6.20
C VAL A 104 -2.71 -2.11 6.38
N TYR A 105 -4.04 -2.09 6.34
CA TYR A 105 -4.92 -0.96 6.64
C TYR A 105 -5.56 -1.20 8.01
N PRO A 106 -5.55 -0.22 8.94
CA PRO A 106 -6.27 -0.34 10.21
C PRO A 106 -7.79 -0.28 10.03
#